data_AF-A0A382MVS7-F1
#
_entry.id   AF-A0A382MVS7-F1
#
_cell.length_a   1.000
_cell.length_b   1.000
_cell.length_c   1.000
_cell.angle_alpha   90.00
_cell.angle_beta   90.00
_cell.angle_gamma   90.00
#
_symmetry.space_group_name_H-M   'P 1'
#
loop_
_entity.id
_entity.type
_entity.pdbx_description
1 polymer ?
#
loop_
_entity_poly.entity_id
_entity_poly.type
_entity_poly.pdbx_seq_one_letter_code
_entity_poly.pdbx_strand_id
1 'polypeptide(L)'
;VAPFGPNGELGLAEVRTPHIGGIVGFYRMGGDPLNLVAQLDGVTSHPVFSRDLDMGLAGDLDGDGQPELVVFAQPFREVVALRRTEERLLGGRPLAVKQWTT
;
A
#
# COMPACT_ATOMS: atom_id res chain seq x y z
N VAL A 1 3.91 0.61 8.93
CA VAL A 1 4.07 -0.79 9.38
C VAL A 1 2.79 -1.22 10.06
N ALA A 2 2.23 -2.37 9.71
CA ALA A 2 0.97 -2.88 10.24
C ALA A 2 0.88 -4.40 9.98
N PRO A 3 -0.06 -5.14 10.60
CA PRO A 3 -0.29 -6.56 10.28
C PRO A 3 -1.01 -6.73 8.93
N PHE A 4 -0.35 -6.35 7.83
CA PHE A 4 -0.90 -6.44 6.47
C PHE A 4 -0.96 -7.87 5.92
N GLY A 5 -0.53 -8.87 6.68
CA GLY A 5 -0.63 -10.27 6.30
C GLY A 5 -2.07 -10.77 6.28
N PRO A 6 -2.44 -11.68 5.35
CA PRO A 6 -3.77 -12.28 5.34
C PRO A 6 -4.09 -13.06 6.62
N ASN A 7 -3.07 -13.46 7.39
CA ASN A 7 -3.21 -14.07 8.71
C ASN A 7 -2.72 -13.15 9.84
N GLY A 8 -2.63 -11.84 9.59
CA GLY A 8 -2.14 -10.84 10.55
C GLY A 8 -0.63 -10.78 10.69
N GLU A 9 0.15 -11.36 9.75
CA GLU A 9 1.60 -11.25 9.77
C GLU A 9 2.06 -9.78 9.61
N LEU A 10 3.11 -9.40 10.34
CA LEU A 10 3.64 -8.04 10.29
C LEU A 10 4.20 -7.73 8.89
N GLY A 11 3.87 -6.56 8.37
CA GLY A 11 4.31 -6.09 7.07
C GLY A 11 4.64 -4.60 7.04
N LEU A 12 5.43 -4.22 6.04
CA LEU A 12 5.73 -2.84 5.69
C LEU A 12 4.96 -2.47 4.42
N ALA A 13 4.42 -1.24 4.38
CA ALA A 13 3.95 -0.63 3.15
C ALA A 13 4.76 0.64 2.89
N GLU A 14 5.10 0.89 1.63
CA GLU A 14 5.87 2.05 1.18
C GLU A 14 5.29 2.59 -0.12
N VAL A 15 5.22 3.90 -0.28
CA VAL A 15 4.98 4.55 -1.58
C VAL A 15 6.30 5.08 -2.14
N ARG A 16 6.75 4.50 -3.25
CA ARG A 16 7.96 4.88 -3.98
C ARG A 16 7.62 5.82 -5.13
N THR A 17 8.57 6.68 -5.47
CA THR A 17 8.44 7.68 -6.56
C THR A 17 7.10 8.44 -6.54
N PRO A 18 6.67 9.02 -5.38
CA PRO A 18 5.30 9.49 -5.15
C PRO A 18 4.85 10.62 -6.08
N HIS A 19 5.76 11.29 -6.78
CA HIS A 19 5.44 12.38 -7.71
C HIS A 19 5.30 11.93 -9.17
N ILE A 20 5.85 10.76 -9.53
CA ILE A 20 5.90 10.27 -10.91
C ILE A 20 5.57 8.78 -10.93
N GLY A 21 4.35 8.44 -11.32
CA GLY A 21 3.86 7.06 -11.45
C GLY A 21 3.45 6.45 -10.11
N GLY A 22 4.21 6.71 -9.05
CA GLY A 22 3.82 6.46 -7.65
C GLY A 22 3.42 5.02 -7.35
N ILE A 23 4.33 4.24 -6.77
CA ILE A 23 4.14 2.80 -6.60
C ILE A 23 4.01 2.48 -5.11
N VAL A 24 2.87 1.97 -4.68
CA VAL A 24 2.78 1.32 -3.37
C VAL A 24 3.32 -0.10 -3.45
N GLY A 25 4.18 -0.48 -2.52
CA GLY A 25 4.65 -1.84 -2.31
C GLY A 25 4.31 -2.32 -0.90
N PHE A 26 3.84 -3.56 -0.78
CA PHE A 26 3.69 -4.29 0.48
C PHE A 26 4.80 -5.32 0.60
N TYR A 27 5.44 -5.35 1.76
CA TYR A 27 6.56 -6.22 2.07
C TYR A 27 6.24 -7.11 3.28
N ARG A 28 6.50 -8.40 3.15
CA ARG A 28 6.46 -9.34 4.29
C ARG A 28 7.72 -9.13 5.15
N MET A 29 7.54 -8.97 6.46
CA MET A 29 8.63 -9.00 7.43
C MET A 29 8.76 -10.40 8.05
N GLY A 30 9.98 -10.81 8.39
CA GLY A 30 10.26 -12.16 8.92
C GLY A 30 11.64 -12.73 8.59
N GLY A 31 12.50 -11.94 7.94
CA GLY A 31 13.90 -12.24 7.62
C GLY A 31 14.52 -11.02 6.91
N ASP A 32 15.83 -11.06 6.67
CA ASP A 32 16.54 -10.11 5.82
C ASP A 32 16.89 -10.84 4.51
N PRO A 33 16.44 -10.37 3.32
CA PRO A 33 15.79 -9.09 3.01
C PRO A 33 14.26 -9.04 3.20
N LEU A 34 13.73 -7.82 3.17
CA LEU A 34 12.29 -7.54 3.00
C LEU A 34 11.80 -8.10 1.65
N ASN A 35 10.74 -8.91 1.68
CA ASN A 35 10.20 -9.56 0.49
C ASN A 35 8.98 -8.78 -0.04
N LEU A 36 9.09 -8.20 -1.23
CA LEU A 36 7.96 -7.54 -1.91
C LEU A 36 6.92 -8.59 -2.33
N VAL A 37 5.70 -8.49 -1.80
CA VAL A 37 4.63 -9.49 -1.97
C VAL A 37 3.37 -8.94 -2.66
N ALA A 38 3.24 -7.62 -2.78
CA ALA A 38 2.21 -6.96 -3.59
C ALA A 38 2.69 -5.56 -3.98
N GLN A 39 2.30 -5.09 -5.16
CA GLN A 39 2.48 -3.69 -5.55
C GLN A 39 1.35 -3.20 -6.45
N LEU A 40 1.14 -1.89 -6.45
CA LEU A 40 0.17 -1.19 -7.30
C LEU A 40 0.74 0.18 -7.67
N ASP A 41 0.56 0.58 -8.93
CA ASP A 41 1.00 1.88 -9.43
C ASP A 41 -0.16 2.91 -9.31
N GLY A 42 0.12 4.21 -9.44
CA GLY A 42 -0.90 5.26 -9.54
C GLY A 42 -1.33 5.89 -8.22
N VAL A 43 -0.51 5.80 -7.17
CA VAL A 43 -0.80 6.39 -5.85
C VAL A 43 0.27 7.39 -5.42
N THR A 44 -0.02 8.21 -4.42
CA THR A 44 0.95 9.15 -3.86
C THR A 44 0.80 9.24 -2.35
N SER A 45 1.92 9.40 -1.65
CA SER A 45 1.93 9.74 -0.23
C SER A 45 1.82 11.25 0.01
N HIS A 46 2.16 12.09 -0.96
CA HIS A 46 2.09 13.55 -0.86
C HIS A 46 2.29 14.21 -2.24
N PRO A 47 1.71 15.40 -2.48
CA PRO A 47 1.95 16.15 -3.70
C PRO A 47 3.36 16.74 -3.71
N VAL A 48 3.89 17.02 -4.90
CA VAL A 48 5.21 17.65 -5.06
C VAL A 48 5.29 18.97 -4.28
N PHE A 49 6.43 19.20 -3.61
CA PHE A 49 6.69 20.35 -2.73
C PHE A 49 5.85 20.43 -1.45
N SER A 50 5.07 19.39 -1.12
CA SER A 50 4.44 19.32 0.20
C SER A 50 5.50 19.32 1.31
N ARG A 51 5.18 19.98 2.42
CA ARG A 51 5.96 19.92 3.66
C ARG A 51 5.49 18.78 4.57
N ASP A 52 4.26 18.34 4.38
CA ASP A 52 3.68 17.19 5.04
C ASP A 52 3.88 15.99 4.09
N LEU A 53 4.64 15.01 4.58
CA LEU A 53 5.05 13.82 3.81
C LEU A 53 4.39 12.54 4.34
N ASP A 54 3.63 12.66 5.44
CA ASP A 54 3.06 11.58 6.23
C ASP A 54 1.55 11.43 6.01
N MET A 55 1.06 11.80 4.82
CA MET A 55 -0.36 11.72 4.45
C MET A 55 -0.84 10.29 4.10
N GLY A 56 -0.41 9.31 4.88
CA GLY A 56 -0.86 7.92 4.79
C GLY A 56 -1.31 7.41 6.14
N LEU A 57 -2.36 6.59 6.15
CA LEU A 57 -2.90 5.95 7.35
C LEU A 57 -2.97 4.44 7.13
N ALA A 58 -2.69 3.65 8.17
CA ALA A 58 -2.95 2.22 8.15
C ALA A 58 -3.83 1.82 9.34
N GLY A 59 -4.89 1.05 9.08
CA GLY A 59 -5.83 0.60 10.10
C GLY A 59 -6.89 -0.34 9.52
N ASP A 60 -7.52 -1.15 10.36
CA ASP A 60 -8.71 -1.93 9.98
C ASP A 60 -9.91 -0.98 9.92
N LEU A 61 -10.29 -0.56 8.71
CA LEU A 61 -11.27 0.50 8.51
C LEU A 61 -12.66 -0.02 8.19
N ASP A 62 -12.77 -1.26 7.69
CA ASP A 62 -14.05 -1.92 7.44
C ASP A 62 -14.44 -2.94 8.53
N GLY A 63 -13.55 -3.21 9.50
CA GLY A 63 -13.83 -4.05 10.67
C GLY A 63 -13.73 -5.54 10.41
N ASP A 64 -13.06 -5.97 9.33
CA ASP A 64 -12.91 -7.39 8.99
C ASP A 64 -11.65 -8.06 9.59
N GLY A 65 -10.86 -7.30 10.35
CA GLY A 65 -9.64 -7.76 11.01
C GLY A 65 -8.38 -7.65 10.15
N GLN A 66 -8.46 -7.19 8.90
CA GLN A 66 -7.30 -6.90 8.06
C GLN A 66 -7.13 -5.39 7.85
N PRO A 67 -5.95 -4.81 8.14
CA PRO A 67 -5.72 -3.39 7.91
C PRO A 67 -5.66 -2.99 6.43
N GLU A 68 -6.27 -1.85 6.14
CA GLU A 68 -6.12 -1.10 4.89
C GLU A 68 -4.96 -0.12 5.04
N LEU A 69 -4.28 0.12 3.93
CA LEU A 69 -3.50 1.33 3.73
C LEU A 69 -4.37 2.36 3.01
N VAL A 70 -4.51 3.53 3.61
CA VAL A 70 -5.15 4.70 3.01
C VAL A 70 -4.07 5.67 2.55
N VAL A 71 -4.11 6.00 1.25
CA VAL A 71 -3.24 6.98 0.58
C VAL A 71 -4.06 7.75 -0.44
N PHE A 72 -3.44 8.68 -1.16
CA PHE A 72 -4.10 9.38 -2.26
C PHE A 72 -3.86 8.68 -3.59
N ALA A 73 -4.84 8.74 -4.49
CA ALA A 73 -4.56 8.53 -5.91
C ALA A 73 -3.56 9.59 -6.39
N GLN A 74 -2.67 9.26 -7.34
CA GLN A 74 -1.60 10.18 -7.77
C GLN A 74 -2.08 11.58 -8.21
N PRO A 75 -3.27 11.77 -8.83
CA PRO A 75 -3.80 13.11 -9.11
C PRO A 75 -4.09 13.96 -7.87
N PHE A 76 -4.01 13.40 -6.66
CA PHE A 76 -4.29 14.04 -5.38
C PHE A 76 -5.71 14.63 -5.29
N ARG A 77 -6.69 13.89 -5.83
CA ARG A 77 -8.12 14.26 -5.84
C ARG A 77 -9.02 13.30 -5.07
N GLU A 78 -8.53 12.09 -4.86
CA GLU A 78 -9.27 10.99 -4.28
C GLU A 78 -8.38 10.28 -3.27
N VAL A 79 -9.00 9.79 -2.21
CA VAL A 79 -8.37 8.89 -1.27
C VAL A 79 -8.68 7.47 -1.73
N VAL A 80 -7.68 6.59 -1.66
CA VAL A 80 -7.81 5.17 -1.99
C VAL A 80 -7.48 4.35 -0.76
N ALA A 81 -8.34 3.38 -0.47
CA ALA A 81 -8.04 2.34 0.52
C ALA A 81 -7.53 1.10 -0.22
N LEU A 82 -6.45 0.52 0.29
CA LEU A 82 -5.75 -0.60 -0.32
C LEU A 82 -5.56 -1.70 0.72
N ARG A 83 -6.13 -2.87 0.44
CA ARG A 83 -5.90 -4.08 1.25
C ARG A 83 -5.00 -5.03 0.50
N ARG A 84 -3.94 -5.50 1.15
CA ARG A 84 -3.12 -6.60 0.63
C ARG A 84 -3.96 -7.87 0.62
N THR A 85 -4.01 -8.56 -0.51
CA THR A 85 -4.64 -9.88 -0.63
C THR A 85 -3.59 -10.99 -0.76
N GLU A 86 -4.01 -12.24 -0.95
CA GLU A 86 -3.06 -13.34 -1.19
C GLU A 86 -2.16 -13.06 -2.39
N GLU A 87 -0.87 -13.35 -2.22
CA GLU A 87 0.15 -13.09 -3.23
C GLU A 87 -0.21 -13.75 -4.56
N ARG A 88 -0.27 -12.94 -5.61
CA ARG A 88 -0.51 -13.40 -6.98
C ARG A 88 0.48 -12.75 -7.91
N LEU A 89 1.12 -13.55 -8.75
CA LEU A 89 2.04 -13.08 -9.78
C LEU A 89 1.29 -12.92 -11.12
N LEU A 90 1.41 -11.77 -11.78
CA LEU A 90 1.11 -11.63 -13.21
C LEU A 90 2.36 -11.09 -13.91
N GLY A 91 2.89 -11.84 -14.87
CA GLY A 91 4.13 -11.46 -15.56
C GLY A 91 5.34 -11.25 -14.62
N GLY A 92 5.37 -11.95 -13.48
CA GLY A 92 6.42 -11.80 -12.45
C GLY A 92 6.22 -10.60 -11.49
N ARG A 93 5.17 -9.79 -11.64
CA ARG A 93 4.83 -8.69 -10.71
C ARG A 93 3.79 -9.18 -9.69
N PRO A 94 4.01 -8.96 -8.38
CA PRO A 94 3.00 -9.21 -7.36
C PRO A 94 1.87 -8.18 -7.44
N LEU A 95 0.61 -8.59 -7.63
CA LEU A 95 -0.54 -7.67 -7.89
C LEU A 95 -1.71 -7.83 -6.91
N ALA A 96 -1.43 -8.29 -5.70
CA ALA A 96 -2.43 -8.64 -4.72
C ALA A 96 -2.90 -7.42 -3.88
N VAL A 97 -3.61 -6.48 -4.51
CA VAL A 97 -4.22 -5.34 -3.84
C VAL A 97 -5.70 -5.23 -4.22
N LYS A 98 -6.59 -5.23 -3.22
CA LYS A 98 -7.98 -4.81 -3.41
C LYS A 98 -8.04 -3.30 -3.18
N GLN A 99 -8.58 -2.57 -4.15
CA GLN A 99 -8.71 -1.13 -4.11
C GLN A 99 -10.18 -0.73 -4.03
N TRP A 100 -10.45 0.26 -3.19
CA TRP A 100 -11.73 0.98 -3.17
C TRP A 100 -11.48 2.46 -3.42
N THR A 101 -12.34 3.08 -4.22
CA THR A 101 -12.42 4.52 -4.46
C THR A 101 -13.73 5.02 -3.86
N THR A 102 -13.71 6.20 -3.24
CA THR A 102 -14.93 6.94 -2.86
C THR A 102 -15.49 7.70 -4.03
#